data_AF-A0AAN7UNQ3-F1
#
_entry.id   AF-A0AAN7UNQ3-F1
#
_cell.length_a   1.000
_cell.length_b   1.000
_cell.length_c   1.000
_cell.angle_alpha   90.00
_cell.angle_beta   90.00
_cell.angle_gamma   90.00
#
_symmetry.space_group_name_H-M   'P 1'
#
loop_
_entity.id
_entity.type
_entity.pdbx_description
1 polymer ?
#
loop_
_entity_poly.entity_id
_entity_poly.type
_entity_poly.pdbx_seq_one_letter_code
_entity_poly.pdbx_strand_id
1 'polypeptide(L)'
;MESSKNTSTALVRKRDDLELMPPPPPPKRIKRPKRVIDEDSYTDALSQIIARDFFPGLLESETQQEYLDALDSKDPEWISSASRRLQHVMTPGRKRARRGTSLAPGAQTPRGFAGDTPVSVSAHRAPPFSKKTTRSRK
;
A
#
# COMPACT_ATOMS: atom_id res chain seq x y z
N MET A 1 -39.67 43.81 25.96
CA MET A 1 -38.28 43.44 25.64
C MET A 1 -38.28 42.87 24.24
N GLU A 2 -37.82 43.63 23.25
CA GLU A 2 -37.73 43.24 21.84
C GLU A 2 -36.27 42.89 21.56
N SER A 3 -35.98 41.64 21.17
CA SER A 3 -34.61 41.20 20.88
C SER A 3 -34.44 41.04 19.37
N SER A 4 -33.80 42.03 18.76
CA SER A 4 -33.44 42.04 17.34
C SER A 4 -32.54 40.85 17.01
N LYS A 5 -32.95 40.05 16.02
CA LYS A 5 -32.14 38.97 15.44
C LYS A 5 -31.28 39.54 14.31
N ASN A 6 -29.97 39.60 14.54
CA ASN A 6 -29.00 40.09 13.57
C ASN A 6 -28.65 38.95 12.60
N THR A 7 -29.22 38.95 11.39
CA THR A 7 -28.85 37.99 10.35
C THR A 7 -27.63 38.51 9.58
N SER A 8 -26.46 37.91 9.80
CA SER A 8 -25.22 38.25 9.11
C SER A 8 -25.28 37.83 7.61
N THR A 9 -25.14 38.79 6.71
CA THR A 9 -25.17 38.59 5.24
C THR A 9 -23.76 38.57 4.61
N ALA A 10 -22.75 38.10 5.35
CA ALA A 10 -21.34 38.26 4.95
C ALA A 10 -20.85 37.31 3.83
N LEU A 11 -21.66 36.36 3.35
CA LEU A 11 -21.24 35.35 2.36
C LEU A 11 -22.08 35.31 1.07
N VAL A 12 -22.93 36.31 0.81
CA VAL A 12 -23.75 36.35 -0.41
C VAL A 12 -22.95 36.96 -1.57
N ARG A 13 -21.93 36.24 -2.05
CA ARG A 13 -21.47 36.41 -3.44
C ARG A 13 -22.20 35.37 -4.27
N LYS A 14 -23.18 35.82 -5.04
CA LYS A 14 -23.88 35.06 -6.09
C LYS A 14 -22.87 34.29 -6.92
N ARG A 15 -22.95 32.96 -6.87
CA ARG A 15 -22.27 32.06 -7.81
C ARG A 15 -23.32 31.60 -8.82
N ASP A 16 -23.75 32.51 -9.67
CA ASP A 16 -24.72 32.21 -10.74
C ASP A 16 -24.14 31.13 -11.71
N ASP A 17 -22.81 31.00 -11.78
CA ASP A 17 -22.09 30.00 -12.60
C ASP A 17 -22.19 28.55 -12.08
N LEU A 18 -22.67 28.32 -10.85
CA LEU A 18 -22.84 26.97 -10.28
C LEU A 18 -24.27 26.44 -10.40
N GLU A 19 -25.24 27.28 -10.76
CA GLU A 19 -26.64 26.87 -10.96
C GLU A 19 -26.93 26.38 -12.39
N LEU A 20 -26.04 26.66 -13.35
CA LEU A 20 -26.21 26.28 -14.76
C LEU A 20 -25.75 24.84 -15.07
N MET A 21 -25.12 24.16 -14.11
CA MET A 21 -24.62 22.80 -14.29
C MET A 21 -25.19 21.87 -13.22
N PRO A 22 -25.80 20.73 -13.62
CA PRO A 22 -26.33 19.80 -12.66
C PRO A 22 -25.20 19.28 -11.76
N PRO A 23 -25.48 19.01 -10.47
CA PRO A 23 -24.47 18.49 -9.56
C PRO A 23 -23.86 17.20 -10.14
N PRO A 24 -22.52 17.03 -10.07
CA PRO A 24 -21.87 15.87 -10.65
C PRO A 24 -22.44 14.59 -10.04
N PRO A 25 -22.70 13.55 -10.86
CA PRO A 25 -23.33 12.34 -10.39
C PRO A 25 -22.50 11.70 -9.29
N PRO A 26 -23.13 11.18 -8.22
CA PRO A 26 -22.41 10.56 -7.13
C PRO A 26 -21.57 9.38 -7.65
N PRO A 27 -20.32 9.23 -7.16
CA PRO A 27 -19.41 8.20 -7.65
C PRO A 27 -20.04 6.82 -7.42
N LYS A 28 -20.21 6.06 -8.51
CA LYS A 28 -20.73 4.69 -8.44
C LYS A 28 -19.74 3.84 -7.65
N ARG A 29 -20.20 3.25 -6.53
CA ARG A 29 -19.42 2.29 -5.75
C ARG A 29 -19.29 0.98 -6.54
N ILE A 30 -18.24 0.88 -7.36
CA ILE A 30 -17.95 -0.33 -8.12
C ILE A 30 -17.51 -1.42 -7.13
N LYS A 31 -18.31 -2.49 -7.02
CA LYS A 31 -17.92 -3.68 -6.24
C LYS A 31 -16.75 -4.34 -6.95
N ARG A 32 -15.58 -4.37 -6.31
CA ARG A 32 -14.42 -5.10 -6.83
C ARG A 32 -14.70 -6.60 -6.73
N PRO A 33 -14.50 -7.38 -7.80
CA PRO A 33 -14.68 -8.82 -7.74
C PRO A 33 -13.70 -9.43 -6.72
N LYS A 34 -14.17 -10.42 -5.97
CA LYS A 34 -13.32 -11.19 -5.05
C LYS A 34 -12.38 -12.06 -5.89
N ARG A 35 -11.09 -11.78 -5.86
CA ARG A 35 -10.07 -12.64 -6.46
C ARG A 35 -9.72 -13.75 -5.47
N VAL A 36 -10.11 -14.98 -5.79
CA VAL A 36 -9.58 -16.16 -5.11
C VAL A 36 -8.19 -16.40 -5.70
N ILE A 37 -7.20 -16.55 -4.84
CA ILE A 37 -5.82 -16.86 -5.20
C ILE A 37 -5.55 -18.33 -4.87
N ASP A 38 -4.69 -18.93 -5.66
CA ASP A 38 -4.08 -20.22 -5.42
C ASP A 38 -3.15 -20.18 -4.21
N GLU A 39 -3.03 -21.31 -3.54
CA GLU A 39 -2.22 -21.49 -2.34
C GLU A 39 -0.73 -21.23 -2.62
N ASP A 40 -0.24 -21.67 -3.78
CA ASP A 40 1.15 -21.47 -4.20
C ASP A 40 1.45 -19.98 -4.36
N SER A 41 0.62 -19.21 -5.05
CA SER A 41 0.80 -17.76 -5.16
C SER A 41 0.64 -17.03 -3.81
N TYR A 42 -0.25 -17.49 -2.93
CA TYR A 42 -0.38 -16.91 -1.59
C TYR A 42 0.90 -17.09 -0.77
N THR A 43 1.47 -18.30 -0.76
CA THR A 43 2.68 -18.62 0.02
C THR A 43 3.94 -17.96 -0.54
N ASP A 44 4.08 -17.86 -1.86
CA ASP A 44 5.20 -17.16 -2.49
C ASP A 44 5.17 -15.65 -2.17
N ALA A 45 4.00 -15.02 -2.35
CA ALA A 45 3.84 -13.61 -1.99
C ALA A 45 4.07 -13.36 -0.49
N LEU A 46 3.60 -14.26 0.39
CA LEU A 46 3.84 -14.16 1.82
C LEU A 46 5.32 -14.32 2.17
N SER A 47 6.00 -15.28 1.54
CA SER A 47 7.44 -15.51 1.70
C SER A 47 8.24 -14.26 1.32
N GLN A 48 7.88 -13.59 0.22
CA GLN A 48 8.51 -12.33 -0.21
C GLN A 48 8.29 -11.19 0.80
N ILE A 49 7.10 -11.09 1.40
CA ILE A 49 6.82 -10.10 2.45
C ILE A 49 7.68 -10.37 3.69
N ILE A 50 7.73 -11.63 4.13
CA ILE A 50 8.50 -12.03 5.30
C ILE A 50 10.00 -11.79 5.06
N ALA A 51 10.53 -12.20 3.91
CA ALA A 51 11.92 -11.97 3.53
C ALA A 51 12.30 -10.49 3.58
N ARG A 52 11.43 -9.61 3.07
CA ARG A 52 11.65 -8.15 3.08
C ARG A 52 11.72 -7.58 4.50
N ASP A 53 10.85 -8.03 5.40
CA ASP A 53 10.65 -7.39 6.70
C ASP A 53 11.52 -8.00 7.81
N PHE A 54 11.82 -9.31 7.73
CA PHE A 54 12.53 -10.03 8.78
C PHE A 54 13.95 -10.45 8.40
N PHE A 55 14.29 -10.46 7.11
CA PHE A 55 15.59 -10.91 6.63
C PHE A 55 16.27 -9.85 5.75
N PRO A 56 16.54 -8.64 6.30
CA PRO A 56 17.34 -7.65 5.60
C PRO A 56 18.75 -8.22 5.35
N GLY A 57 19.14 -8.34 4.09
CA GLY A 57 20.43 -8.95 3.70
C GLY A 57 20.36 -10.42 3.30
N LEU A 58 19.17 -11.04 3.21
CA LEU A 58 19.05 -12.41 2.66
C LEU A 58 19.76 -12.56 1.31
N LEU A 59 19.52 -11.59 0.41
CA LEU A 59 20.16 -11.53 -0.90
C LEU A 59 21.69 -11.40 -0.83
N GLU A 60 22.20 -10.69 0.17
CA GLU A 60 23.65 -10.50 0.36
C GLU A 60 24.32 -11.82 0.72
N SER A 61 23.77 -12.56 1.68
CA SER A 61 24.29 -13.85 2.12
C SER A 61 24.19 -14.92 1.04
N GLU A 62 23.06 -15.01 0.33
CA GLU A 62 22.89 -15.94 -0.79
C GLU A 62 23.94 -15.69 -1.89
N THR A 63 24.20 -14.43 -2.21
CA THR A 63 25.18 -14.08 -3.26
C THR A 63 26.63 -14.36 -2.82
N GLN A 64 26.94 -14.18 -1.54
CA GLN A 64 28.25 -14.57 -0.99
C GLN A 64 28.46 -16.08 -1.07
N GLN A 65 27.43 -16.85 -0.69
CA GLN A 65 27.49 -18.31 -0.76
C GLN A 65 27.68 -18.79 -2.20
N GLU A 66 26.91 -18.26 -3.16
CA GLU A 66 27.04 -18.59 -4.58
C GLU A 66 28.47 -18.35 -5.11
N TYR A 67 29.13 -17.28 -4.65
CA TYR A 67 30.52 -17.02 -5.03
C TYR A 67 31.49 -18.06 -4.45
N LEU A 68 31.30 -18.49 -3.21
CA LEU A 68 32.11 -19.55 -2.60
C LEU A 68 31.90 -20.88 -3.32
N ASP A 69 30.65 -21.24 -3.60
CA ASP A 69 30.31 -22.46 -4.35
C ASP A 69 30.93 -22.46 -5.76
N ALA A 70 30.97 -21.29 -6.41
CA ALA A 70 31.63 -21.12 -7.70
C ALA A 70 33.15 -21.32 -7.61
N LEU A 71 33.80 -20.83 -6.55
CA LEU A 71 35.24 -21.05 -6.31
C LEU A 71 35.55 -22.53 -6.10
N ASP A 72 34.72 -23.23 -5.31
CA ASP A 72 34.86 -24.66 -5.05
C ASP A 72 34.67 -25.50 -6.32
N SER A 73 33.78 -25.05 -7.21
CA SER A 73 33.50 -25.68 -8.50
C SER A 73 34.59 -25.47 -9.55
N LYS A 74 35.51 -24.51 -9.34
CA LYS A 74 36.64 -24.17 -10.24
C LYS A 74 36.25 -23.82 -11.68
N ASP A 75 35.00 -23.41 -11.90
CA ASP A 75 34.52 -22.97 -13.21
C ASP A 75 34.77 -21.46 -13.38
N PRO A 76 35.65 -21.05 -14.32
CA PRO A 76 36.00 -19.65 -14.50
C PRO A 76 34.83 -18.77 -14.97
N GLU A 77 33.89 -19.31 -15.75
CA GLU A 77 32.71 -18.57 -16.21
C GLU A 77 31.74 -18.33 -15.05
N TRP A 78 31.53 -19.36 -14.24
CA TRP A 78 30.68 -19.26 -13.06
C TRP A 78 31.25 -18.28 -12.03
N ILE A 79 32.56 -18.38 -11.72
CA ILE A 79 33.25 -17.46 -10.80
C ILE A 79 33.13 -16.00 -11.29
N SER A 80 33.29 -15.76 -12.59
CA SER A 80 33.14 -14.42 -13.19
C SER A 80 31.71 -13.88 -13.04
N SER A 81 30.70 -14.72 -13.27
CA SER A 81 29.30 -14.32 -13.14
C SER A 81 28.89 -14.06 -11.68
N ALA A 82 29.30 -14.93 -10.75
CA ALA A 82 29.04 -14.82 -9.32
C ALA A 82 29.77 -13.61 -8.70
N SER A 83 31.04 -13.39 -9.05
CA SER A 83 31.79 -12.22 -8.57
C SER A 83 31.17 -10.89 -9.01
N ARG A 84 30.67 -10.81 -10.25
CA ARG A 84 29.93 -9.62 -10.74
C ARG A 84 28.64 -9.41 -9.95
N ARG A 85 27.90 -10.49 -9.67
CA ARG A 85 26.66 -10.43 -8.88
C ARG A 85 26.94 -9.95 -7.45
N LEU A 86 27.98 -10.51 -6.81
CA LEU A 86 28.44 -10.11 -5.48
C LEU A 86 28.79 -8.62 -5.42
N GLN A 87 29.56 -8.11 -6.39
CA GLN A 87 29.89 -6.69 -6.46
C GLN A 87 28.65 -5.79 -6.60
N HIS A 88 27.66 -6.23 -7.38
CA HIS A 88 26.44 -5.46 -7.60
C HIS A 88 25.55 -5.41 -6.34
N VAL A 89 25.42 -6.53 -5.62
CA VAL A 89 24.62 -6.61 -4.39
C VAL A 89 25.30 -5.86 -3.24
N MET A 90 26.62 -6.00 -3.08
CA MET A 90 27.41 -5.34 -2.01
C MET A 90 27.65 -3.84 -2.25
N THR A 91 27.44 -3.35 -3.47
CA THR A 91 27.59 -1.91 -3.80
C THR A 91 26.25 -1.28 -4.25
N PRO A 92 25.25 -1.20 -3.36
CA PRO A 92 23.98 -0.55 -3.64
C PRO A 92 24.20 0.96 -3.77
N GLY A 93 24.43 1.44 -5.00
CA GLY A 93 24.66 2.87 -5.24
C GLY A 93 25.45 3.18 -6.51
N ARG A 94 26.19 2.21 -7.06
CA ARG A 94 26.95 2.39 -8.31
C ARG A 94 26.12 2.12 -9.56
N LYS A 95 24.81 2.42 -9.55
CA LYS A 95 24.10 2.62 -10.81
C LYS A 95 24.64 3.92 -11.38
N ARG A 96 25.47 3.82 -12.42
CA ARG A 96 25.83 4.98 -13.27
C ARG A 96 24.54 5.73 -13.55
N ALA A 97 24.43 6.96 -13.05
CA ALA A 97 23.36 7.88 -13.36
C ALA A 97 23.38 8.17 -14.87
N ARG A 98 22.82 7.26 -15.67
CA ARG A 98 22.69 7.35 -17.12
C ARG A 98 21.36 6.71 -17.50
N ARG A 99 20.28 7.46 -17.28
CA ARG A 99 19.20 7.75 -18.23
C ARG A 99 18.14 8.53 -17.47
N GLY A 100 18.00 9.81 -17.79
CA GLY A 100 16.91 10.62 -17.26
C GLY A 100 15.58 9.99 -17.63
N THR A 101 14.75 9.71 -16.63
CA THR A 101 13.31 9.73 -16.86
C THR A 101 12.98 11.16 -17.23
N SER A 102 12.74 11.40 -18.53
CA SER A 102 11.91 12.54 -18.91
C SER A 102 10.56 12.27 -18.26
N LEU A 103 10.33 12.96 -17.14
CA LEU A 103 9.00 13.06 -16.56
C LEU A 103 8.14 13.74 -17.63
N ALA A 104 7.13 13.05 -18.14
CA ALA A 104 6.17 13.67 -19.04
C ALA A 104 5.64 14.97 -18.39
N PRO A 105 5.46 16.08 -19.13
CA PRO A 105 4.89 17.29 -18.55
C PRO A 105 3.45 16.97 -18.14
N GLY A 106 3.19 16.84 -16.84
CA GLY A 106 1.85 16.57 -16.31
C GLY A 106 1.77 15.58 -15.15
N ALA A 107 2.84 14.84 -14.82
CA ALA A 107 2.85 13.96 -13.66
C ALA A 107 3.16 14.73 -12.35
N GLN A 108 2.30 15.69 -12.00
CA GLN A 108 2.33 16.34 -10.70
C GLN A 108 1.33 15.60 -9.79
N THR A 109 1.81 14.67 -8.98
CA THR A 109 1.00 14.11 -7.88
C THR A 109 0.66 15.26 -6.92
N PRO A 110 -0.62 15.63 -6.74
CA PRO A 110 -0.99 16.71 -5.84
C PRO A 110 -0.64 16.32 -4.41
N ARG A 111 0.35 17.01 -3.82
CA ARG A 111 0.79 16.86 -2.42
C ARG A 111 -0.15 17.53 -1.41
N GLY A 112 -1.38 17.84 -1.80
CA GLY A 112 -2.28 18.72 -1.05
C GLY A 112 -3.59 18.10 -0.56
N PHE A 113 -3.85 16.81 -0.76
CA PHE A 113 -5.06 16.20 -0.20
C PHE A 113 -4.79 15.66 1.21
N ALA A 114 -4.78 16.56 2.20
CA ALA A 114 -5.00 16.24 3.60
C ALA A 114 -6.51 16.00 3.80
N GLY A 115 -7.03 14.92 3.23
CA GLY A 115 -8.35 14.42 3.59
C GLY A 115 -8.23 13.75 4.95
N ASP A 116 -8.94 14.26 5.95
CA ASP A 116 -9.17 13.57 7.22
C ASP A 116 -9.58 12.13 6.93
N THR A 117 -8.69 11.19 7.22
CA THR A 117 -9.06 9.77 7.28
C THR A 117 -9.96 9.60 8.51
N PRO A 118 -11.26 9.29 8.37
CA PRO A 118 -12.06 8.96 9.54
C PRO A 118 -11.50 7.67 10.16
N VAL A 119 -11.18 7.74 11.44
CA VAL A 119 -10.84 6.59 12.30
C VAL A 119 -11.95 5.54 12.17
N SER A 120 -11.58 4.33 11.72
CA SER A 120 -12.46 3.17 11.76
C SER A 120 -12.55 2.66 13.19
N VAL A 121 -13.66 2.93 13.88
CA VAL A 121 -14.02 2.23 15.11
C VAL A 121 -14.55 0.85 14.72
N SER A 122 -13.65 -0.09 14.47
CA SER A 122 -14.01 -1.52 14.52
C SER A 122 -14.17 -1.92 15.98
N ALA A 123 -15.34 -1.59 16.54
CA ALA A 123 -15.79 -2.16 17.80
C ALA A 123 -16.06 -3.65 17.57
N HIS A 124 -15.07 -4.49 17.89
CA HIS A 124 -15.24 -5.92 18.06
C HIS A 124 -16.05 -6.16 19.35
N ARG A 125 -17.35 -5.89 19.33
CA ARG A 125 -18.22 -6.35 20.41
C ARG A 125 -18.48 -7.84 20.18
N ALA A 126 -17.70 -8.67 20.85
CA ALA A 126 -18.02 -10.09 21.00
C ALA A 126 -19.42 -10.22 21.62
N PRO A 127 -20.33 -11.05 21.06
CA PRO A 127 -21.59 -11.33 21.72
C PRO A 127 -21.35 -12.25 22.93
N PRO A 128 -21.88 -11.95 24.13
CA PRO A 128 -21.89 -12.92 25.20
C PRO A 128 -22.85 -14.06 24.85
N PHE A 129 -22.34 -15.29 24.83
CA PHE A 129 -23.14 -16.51 24.77
C PHE A 129 -24.10 -16.55 25.96
N SER A 130 -25.41 -16.37 25.72
CA SER A 130 -26.46 -16.66 26.70
C SER A 130 -26.92 -18.11 26.51
N LYS A 131 -26.54 -18.99 27.44
CA LYS A 131 -27.12 -20.34 27.55
C LYS A 131 -28.52 -20.20 28.15
N LYS A 132 -29.57 -20.34 27.33
CA LYS A 132 -30.93 -20.56 27.82
C LYS A 132 -31.11 -22.05 28.09
N THR A 133 -31.01 -22.44 29.36
CA THR A 133 -31.58 -23.68 29.87
C THR A 133 -32.93 -23.36 30.46
N THR A 134 -33.99 -23.74 29.77
CA THR A 134 -35.35 -23.77 30.31
C THR A 134 -35.86 -25.20 30.18
N ARG A 135 -36.06 -25.89 31.31
CA ARG A 135 -37.11 -26.91 31.35
C ARG A 135 -37.72 -26.96 32.74
N SER A 136 -38.96 -26.48 32.77
CA SER A 136 -39.87 -26.43 33.90
C SER A 136 -40.19 -27.83 34.42
N ARG A 137 -40.32 -27.91 35.74
CA ARG A 137 -41.01 -28.97 36.46
C ARG A 137 -42.47 -29.04 36.02
N LYS A 138 -43.01 -30.24 35.96
CA LYS A 138 -44.35 -30.57 36.43
C LYS A 138 -44.31 -31.97 37.01
#